data_AF-A0A1Q9VZJ7-F1
#
_entry.id   AF-A0A1Q9VZJ7-F1
#
_cell.length_a   1.000
_cell.length_b   1.000
_cell.length_c   1.000
_cell.angle_alpha   90.00
_cell.angle_beta   90.00
_cell.angle_gamma   90.00
#
_symmetry.space_group_name_H-M   'P 1'
#
loop_
_entity.id
_entity.type
_entity.pdbx_description
1 polymer ?
#
loop_
_entity_poly.entity_id
_entity_poly.type
_entity_poly.pdbx_seq_one_letter_code
_entity_poly.pdbx_strand_id
1 'polypeptide(L)'
;MVTRASAVVRAMLGGRIFLGAVITAFVVQAGWLALVARTSIYDEDYHLAAVDAFAGDLTPFLDQRPDVGPVGDVERYPSYLYHYLLSFPWRATSGWQPDDRMVLLRLFSVAMVAAGLVLWHRVVRSMTGSAPVAGVTVMLVSMSPLLVTIAAVVNYDNLLFLLVAAFSAVAVRLWGEPRELRGWLALLALASVTALTKYSALPFLAVVVVLLVVRAVRSADRWSRVRATWTDLLLVAAALVGLALAVERYVVNLVRFGTPFPDCGAVQPLETCMSWGPWGRNYEADAGFDDLPLTAGTAGVYAARVWAPRVLWLWNAVGVDGGAETFTSNGPAVAGLISLVTVVAGAALLVLLAPLVLRVSGAAPLLLGTAAFVAALFWTNLHDYLAMGQPIGVHARYLLTFLPIVVGPLVAVLAEVLRPASGWRELLVVLALAVGTQGAGASAFMVVSSAEWWRPVPALVAIQEDLSGLLRHIVLEDLVAEPRPDPRSVAPGP
;
A
#
# COMPACT_ATOMS: atom_id res chain seq x y z
N MET A 1 -5.85 -39.60 -11.90
CA MET A 1 -4.38 -39.58 -12.11
C MET A 1 -3.92 -38.14 -12.17
N VAL A 2 -3.19 -37.67 -11.16
CA VAL A 2 -2.45 -36.40 -11.26
C VAL A 2 -1.35 -36.61 -12.30
N THR A 3 -1.41 -35.93 -13.43
CA THR A 3 -0.39 -36.06 -14.48
C THR A 3 0.96 -35.60 -13.92
N ARG A 4 2.07 -36.28 -14.28
CA ARG A 4 3.43 -35.87 -13.87
C ARG A 4 3.69 -34.39 -14.15
N ALA A 5 3.15 -33.86 -15.25
CA ALA A 5 3.23 -32.45 -15.61
C ALA A 5 2.69 -31.50 -14.51
N SER A 6 1.50 -31.78 -13.97
CA SER A 6 0.90 -30.95 -12.91
C SER A 6 1.67 -30.98 -11.58
N ALA A 7 2.45 -32.04 -11.32
CA ALA A 7 3.35 -32.11 -10.17
C ALA A 7 4.59 -31.24 -10.38
N VAL A 8 5.15 -31.27 -11.59
CA VAL A 8 6.29 -30.42 -11.99
C VAL A 8 5.92 -28.94 -11.91
N VAL A 9 4.79 -28.52 -12.49
CA VAL A 9 4.33 -27.12 -12.44
C VAL A 9 4.15 -26.66 -11.00
N ARG A 10 3.54 -27.46 -10.12
CA ARG A 10 3.41 -27.12 -8.70
C ARG A 10 4.76 -27.00 -8.00
N ALA A 11 5.69 -27.92 -8.26
CA ALA A 11 7.03 -27.85 -7.69
C ALA A 11 7.77 -26.59 -8.16
N MET A 12 7.60 -26.20 -9.43
CA MET A 12 8.16 -24.97 -9.97
C MET A 12 7.56 -23.73 -9.30
N LEU A 13 6.23 -23.58 -9.31
CA LEU A 13 5.53 -22.41 -8.74
C LEU A 13 5.73 -22.26 -7.21
N GLY A 14 5.91 -23.37 -6.48
CA GLY A 14 6.23 -23.34 -5.06
C GLY A 14 7.72 -23.27 -4.73
N GLY A 15 8.58 -23.26 -5.75
CA GLY A 15 10.03 -23.34 -5.61
C GLY A 15 10.69 -22.00 -5.25
N ARG A 16 11.85 -22.06 -4.61
CA ARG A 16 12.68 -20.88 -4.29
C ARG A 16 13.13 -20.13 -5.55
N ILE A 17 13.37 -20.86 -6.65
CA ILE A 17 13.79 -20.28 -7.94
C ILE A 17 12.66 -19.42 -8.50
N PHE A 18 11.41 -19.91 -8.49
CA PHE A 18 10.26 -19.13 -8.97
C PHE A 18 10.06 -17.87 -8.15
N LEU A 19 10.07 -17.98 -6.81
CA LEU A 19 9.99 -16.80 -5.94
C LEU A 19 11.14 -15.83 -6.22
N GLY A 20 12.38 -16.31 -6.35
CA GLY A 20 13.54 -15.49 -6.68
C GLY A 20 13.39 -14.77 -8.02
N ALA A 21 12.86 -15.45 -9.05
CA ALA A 21 12.60 -14.86 -10.36
C ALA A 21 11.54 -13.76 -10.29
N VAL A 22 10.42 -13.99 -9.59
CA VAL A 22 9.35 -13.00 -9.39
C VAL A 22 9.88 -11.75 -8.66
N ILE A 23 10.61 -11.94 -7.56
CA ILE A 23 11.20 -10.82 -6.80
C ILE A 23 12.23 -10.06 -7.63
N THR A 24 13.08 -10.78 -8.39
CA THR A 24 14.08 -10.15 -9.27
C THR A 24 13.40 -9.34 -10.36
N ALA A 25 12.37 -9.89 -11.01
CA ALA A 25 11.60 -9.17 -12.03
C ALA A 25 10.94 -7.91 -11.46
N PHE A 26 10.40 -7.98 -10.24
CA PHE A 26 9.85 -6.81 -9.55
C PHE A 26 10.92 -5.75 -9.27
N VAL A 27 12.06 -6.15 -8.69
CA VAL A 27 13.17 -5.22 -8.36
C VAL A 27 13.73 -4.56 -9.61
N VAL A 28 13.89 -5.29 -10.71
CA VAL A 28 14.35 -4.72 -11.99
C VAL A 28 13.35 -3.68 -12.51
N GLN A 29 12.06 -3.99 -12.49
CA GLN A 29 11.02 -3.07 -12.95
C GLN A 29 10.92 -1.80 -12.09
N ALA A 30 10.79 -1.95 -10.78
CA ALA A 30 10.66 -0.81 -9.87
C ALA A 30 11.98 -0.02 -9.77
N GLY A 31 13.12 -0.70 -9.80
CA GLY A 31 14.44 -0.07 -9.85
C GLY A 31 14.67 0.73 -11.13
N TRP A 32 14.19 0.24 -12.27
CA TRP A 32 14.22 1.01 -13.52
C TRP A 32 13.42 2.30 -13.41
N LEU A 33 12.17 2.22 -12.93
CA LEU A 33 11.35 3.43 -12.71
C LEU A 33 11.99 4.39 -11.70
N ALA A 34 12.61 3.86 -10.65
CA ALA A 34 13.30 4.68 -9.64
C ALA A 34 14.43 5.53 -10.26
N LEU A 35 15.12 4.99 -11.26
CA LEU A 35 16.21 5.65 -11.98
C LEU A 35 15.71 6.65 -13.02
N VAL A 36 14.65 6.31 -13.76
CA VAL A 36 14.19 7.05 -14.95
C VAL A 36 13.16 8.12 -14.63
N ALA A 37 12.18 7.85 -13.78
CA ALA A 37 11.07 8.77 -13.58
C ALA A 37 11.50 10.07 -12.90
N ARG A 38 10.90 11.19 -13.29
CA ARG A 38 10.91 12.43 -12.48
C ARG A 38 10.13 12.23 -11.18
N THR A 39 10.05 13.28 -10.36
CA THR A 39 9.26 13.27 -9.14
C THR A 39 7.82 12.84 -9.43
N SER A 40 7.27 11.98 -8.58
CA SER A 40 5.98 11.35 -8.81
C SER A 40 4.82 12.13 -8.19
N ILE A 41 3.63 11.98 -8.79
CA ILE A 41 2.34 12.50 -8.28
C ILE A 41 1.90 11.90 -6.93
N TYR A 42 2.62 10.91 -6.40
CA TYR A 42 2.28 10.24 -5.13
C TYR A 42 2.83 10.97 -3.90
N ASP A 43 2.68 12.30 -3.89
CA ASP A 43 3.13 13.18 -2.81
C ASP A 43 4.65 13.05 -2.52
N GLU A 44 5.45 12.71 -3.54
CA GLU A 44 6.87 12.41 -3.34
C GLU A 44 7.66 13.64 -2.86
N ASP A 45 7.34 14.83 -3.37
CA ASP A 45 7.95 16.09 -2.90
C ASP A 45 7.70 16.33 -1.41
N TYR A 46 6.48 16.07 -0.94
CA TYR A 46 6.16 16.14 0.49
C TYR A 46 7.02 15.15 1.29
N HIS A 47 7.14 13.91 0.81
CA HIS A 47 7.95 12.91 1.48
C HIS A 47 9.44 13.27 1.51
N LEU A 48 10.00 13.81 0.43
CA LEU A 48 11.38 14.31 0.38
C LEU A 48 11.58 15.49 1.33
N ALA A 49 10.67 16.46 1.34
CA ALA A 49 10.73 17.60 2.24
C ALA A 49 10.64 17.19 3.72
N ALA A 50 9.78 16.24 4.07
CA ALA A 50 9.70 15.72 5.43
C ALA A 50 10.94 14.89 5.82
N VAL A 51 11.54 14.14 4.89
CA VAL A 51 12.83 13.47 5.12
C VAL A 51 13.94 14.49 5.39
N ASP A 52 13.97 15.59 4.65
CA ASP A 52 14.93 16.68 4.86
C ASP A 52 14.73 17.38 6.20
N ALA A 53 13.48 17.64 6.59
CA ALA A 53 13.13 18.18 7.91
C ALA A 53 13.69 17.31 9.06
N PHE A 54 13.50 15.98 8.99
CA PHE A 54 14.07 15.04 9.97
C PHE A 54 15.60 14.85 9.85
N ALA A 55 16.25 15.37 8.82
CA ALA A 55 17.70 15.23 8.65
C ALA A 55 18.49 16.25 9.50
N GLY A 56 17.83 17.30 10.00
CA GLY A 56 18.42 18.26 10.94
C GLY A 56 18.75 17.65 12.32
N ASP A 57 17.92 16.70 12.78
CA ASP A 57 17.96 16.23 14.17
C ASP A 57 18.23 14.72 14.29
N LEU A 58 18.88 14.31 15.38
CA LEU A 58 19.15 12.88 15.64
C LEU A 58 17.96 12.14 16.25
N THR A 59 16.91 12.85 16.65
CA THR A 59 15.73 12.28 17.32
C THR A 59 14.50 12.52 16.46
N PRO A 60 13.41 11.74 16.64
CA PRO A 60 12.17 11.94 15.89
C PRO A 60 11.31 13.11 16.40
N PHE A 61 11.85 13.93 17.30
CA PHE A 61 11.17 15.09 17.85
C PHE A 61 11.71 16.34 17.16
N LEU A 62 10.85 16.97 16.37
CA LEU A 62 11.12 18.23 15.69
C LEU A 62 10.40 19.35 16.45
N ASP A 63 11.06 20.49 16.58
CA ASP A 63 10.41 21.76 16.92
C ASP A 63 10.23 22.51 15.60
N GLN A 64 9.03 22.41 15.03
CA GLN A 64 8.82 22.85 13.65
C GLN A 64 8.73 24.37 13.60
N ARG A 65 9.71 24.98 12.93
CA ARG A 65 9.70 26.41 12.60
C ARG A 65 8.94 26.63 11.28
N PRO A 66 8.38 27.84 11.04
CA PRO A 66 7.66 28.15 9.80
C PRO A 66 8.50 28.03 8.51
N ASP A 67 9.83 28.00 8.61
CA ASP A 67 10.75 27.85 7.48
C ASP A 67 11.07 26.39 7.11
N VAL A 68 10.52 25.41 7.83
CA VAL A 68 10.76 23.97 7.61
C VAL A 68 9.91 23.43 6.46
N GLY A 69 10.13 23.95 5.24
CA GLY A 69 9.59 23.42 3.98
C GLY A 69 8.05 23.29 3.87
N PRO A 70 7.55 22.81 2.72
CA PRO A 70 6.11 22.68 2.43
C PRO A 70 5.47 21.42 3.05
N VAL A 71 5.71 21.17 4.34
CA VAL A 71 5.35 19.90 5.01
C VAL A 71 4.14 19.99 5.94
N GLY A 72 3.51 21.16 6.07
CA GLY A 72 2.34 21.32 6.93
C GLY A 72 2.71 21.14 8.40
N ASP A 73 2.02 20.28 9.15
CA ASP A 73 2.47 19.85 10.48
C ASP A 73 3.27 18.54 10.36
N VAL A 74 4.55 18.58 10.72
CA VAL A 74 5.39 17.39 10.96
C VAL A 74 5.82 17.27 12.43
N GLU A 75 5.54 18.29 13.25
CA GLU A 75 5.83 18.23 14.67
C GLU A 75 4.92 17.23 15.38
N ARG A 76 3.60 17.31 15.17
CA ARG A 76 2.60 16.46 15.86
C ARG A 76 1.99 15.39 14.98
N TYR A 77 2.41 15.32 13.72
CA TYR A 77 1.96 14.30 12.79
C TYR A 77 2.40 12.88 13.22
N PRO A 78 1.47 11.95 13.41
CA PRO A 78 1.81 10.63 13.94
C PRO A 78 2.51 9.72 12.94
N SER A 79 2.41 9.95 11.63
CA SER A 79 2.97 9.08 10.58
C SER A 79 4.38 9.50 10.13
N TYR A 80 5.29 9.75 11.08
CA TYR A 80 6.62 10.31 10.81
C TYR A 80 7.72 9.26 10.63
N LEU A 81 7.51 8.00 11.03
CA LEU A 81 8.61 7.03 11.22
C LEU A 81 9.35 6.74 9.92
N TYR A 82 8.65 6.66 8.80
CA TYR A 82 9.27 6.46 7.49
C TYR A 82 10.26 7.58 7.15
N HIS A 83 9.83 8.83 7.31
CA HIS A 83 10.62 10.00 6.98
C HIS A 83 11.85 10.11 7.89
N TYR A 84 11.65 9.86 9.19
CA TYR A 84 12.75 9.81 10.15
C TYR A 84 13.78 8.73 9.82
N LEU A 85 13.36 7.52 9.43
CA LEU A 85 14.29 6.45 9.05
C LEU A 85 15.06 6.77 7.76
N LEU A 86 14.43 7.41 6.79
CA LEU A 86 15.09 7.82 5.55
C LEU A 86 15.94 9.09 5.71
N SER A 87 15.80 9.84 6.80
CA SER A 87 16.65 11.00 7.07
C SER A 87 18.12 10.61 7.31
N PHE A 88 18.38 9.38 7.76
CA PHE A 88 19.74 8.86 7.95
C PHE A 88 20.53 8.68 6.65
N PRO A 89 20.06 7.90 5.64
CA PRO A 89 20.74 7.84 4.35
C PRO A 89 20.75 9.19 3.62
N TRP A 90 19.70 10.00 3.79
CA TRP A 90 19.66 11.36 3.24
C TRP A 90 20.78 12.25 3.80
N ARG A 91 21.02 12.20 5.12
CA ARG A 91 22.11 12.91 5.81
C ARG A 91 23.49 12.41 5.38
N ALA A 92 23.65 11.09 5.29
CA ALA A 92 24.90 10.44 4.88
C ALA A 92 25.32 10.79 3.45
N THR A 93 24.37 11.25 2.62
CA THR A 93 24.59 11.62 1.21
C THR A 93 24.41 13.11 0.95
N SER A 94 24.53 13.96 1.98
CA SER A 94 24.38 15.42 1.87
C SER A 94 25.29 16.09 0.83
N GLY A 95 26.41 15.47 0.45
CA GLY A 95 27.30 15.97 -0.61
C GLY A 95 26.98 15.50 -2.04
N TRP A 96 25.94 14.67 -2.24
CA TRP A 96 25.54 14.17 -3.56
C TRP A 96 24.59 15.16 -4.25
N GLN A 97 24.42 15.01 -5.57
CA GLN A 97 23.40 15.78 -6.31
C GLN A 97 21.99 15.43 -5.79
N PRO A 98 21.05 16.39 -5.72
CA PRO A 98 19.69 16.16 -5.20
C PRO A 98 19.00 14.94 -5.84
N ASP A 99 19.09 14.83 -7.16
CA ASP A 99 18.56 13.71 -7.92
C ASP A 99 19.13 12.35 -7.49
N ASP A 100 20.44 12.26 -7.24
CA ASP A 100 21.09 11.00 -6.86
C ASP A 100 20.69 10.58 -5.45
N ARG A 101 20.47 11.55 -4.56
CA ARG A 101 19.94 11.32 -3.21
C ARG A 101 18.51 10.80 -3.29
N MET A 102 17.66 11.39 -4.12
CA MET A 102 16.29 10.92 -4.37
C MET A 102 16.31 9.47 -4.90
N VAL A 103 17.12 9.18 -5.91
CA VAL A 103 17.28 7.81 -6.45
C VAL A 103 17.69 6.83 -5.37
N LEU A 104 18.64 7.18 -4.49
CA LEU A 104 19.04 6.33 -3.38
C LEU A 104 17.85 5.99 -2.46
N LEU A 105 17.05 7.00 -2.07
CA LEU A 105 15.86 6.79 -1.24
C LEU A 105 14.79 5.94 -1.93
N ARG A 106 14.62 6.10 -3.25
CA ARG A 106 13.75 5.23 -4.06
C ARG A 106 14.23 3.79 -4.08
N LEU A 107 15.54 3.54 -4.18
CA LEU A 107 16.10 2.18 -4.10
C LEU A 107 15.89 1.54 -2.73
N PHE A 108 15.96 2.33 -1.64
CA PHE A 108 15.53 1.85 -0.31
C PHE A 108 14.05 1.46 -0.29
N SER A 109 13.19 2.26 -0.93
CA SER A 109 11.77 1.97 -1.06
C SER A 109 11.50 0.66 -1.83
N VAL A 110 12.17 0.45 -2.97
CA VAL A 110 12.14 -0.81 -3.73
C VAL A 110 12.55 -2.00 -2.86
N ALA A 111 13.63 -1.85 -2.09
CA ALA A 111 14.11 -2.89 -1.19
C ALA A 111 13.11 -3.24 -0.07
N MET A 112 12.44 -2.23 0.50
CA MET A 112 11.38 -2.43 1.51
C MET A 112 10.21 -3.24 0.94
N VAL A 113 9.71 -2.87 -0.26
CA VAL A 113 8.59 -3.59 -0.89
C VAL A 113 9.01 -4.99 -1.30
N ALA A 114 10.20 -5.18 -1.85
CA ALA A 114 10.73 -6.51 -2.19
C ALA A 114 10.85 -7.43 -0.96
N ALA A 115 11.36 -6.90 0.17
CA ALA A 115 11.37 -7.62 1.45
C ALA A 115 9.95 -7.94 1.94
N GLY A 116 9.01 -7.00 1.77
CA GLY A 116 7.60 -7.20 2.06
C GLY A 116 6.98 -8.33 1.24
N LEU A 117 7.28 -8.43 -0.07
CA LEU A 117 6.81 -9.52 -0.94
C LEU A 117 7.33 -10.88 -0.48
N VAL A 118 8.59 -10.96 -0.04
CA VAL A 118 9.16 -12.19 0.54
C VAL A 118 8.45 -12.58 1.84
N LEU A 119 8.10 -11.61 2.69
CA LEU A 119 7.31 -11.87 3.89
C LEU A 119 5.89 -12.29 3.55
N TRP A 120 5.22 -11.62 2.61
CA TRP A 120 3.89 -12.00 2.15
C TRP A 120 3.83 -13.43 1.59
N HIS A 121 4.86 -13.87 0.86
CA HIS A 121 4.99 -15.28 0.48
C HIS A 121 4.91 -16.20 1.72
N ARG A 122 5.61 -15.86 2.81
CA ARG A 122 5.58 -16.64 4.05
C ARG A 122 4.22 -16.58 4.73
N VAL A 123 3.60 -15.40 4.81
CA VAL A 123 2.26 -15.22 5.41
C VAL A 123 1.23 -16.06 4.66
N VAL A 124 1.14 -15.92 3.34
CA VAL A 124 0.18 -16.66 2.51
C VAL A 124 0.43 -18.16 2.59
N ARG A 125 1.70 -18.60 2.57
CA ARG A 125 2.03 -20.02 2.75
C ARG A 125 1.61 -20.55 4.11
N SER A 126 1.80 -19.78 5.19
CA SER A 126 1.38 -20.17 6.54
C SER A 126 -0.14 -20.24 6.69
N MET A 127 -0.89 -19.34 6.03
CA MET A 127 -2.35 -19.38 6.05
C MET A 127 -2.92 -20.56 5.26
N THR A 128 -2.39 -20.78 4.05
CA THR A 128 -2.97 -21.69 3.06
C THR A 128 -2.36 -23.09 3.07
N GLY A 129 -1.20 -23.28 3.71
CA GLY A 129 -0.43 -24.52 3.66
C GLY A 129 0.19 -24.82 2.29
N SER A 130 0.12 -23.91 1.32
CA SER A 130 0.46 -24.17 -0.09
C SER A 130 1.50 -23.19 -0.61
N ALA A 131 2.73 -23.67 -0.84
CA ALA A 131 3.79 -22.86 -1.45
C ALA A 131 3.45 -22.38 -2.88
N PRO A 132 2.83 -23.18 -3.77
CA PRO A 132 2.42 -22.69 -5.09
C PRO A 132 1.40 -21.55 -5.02
N VAL A 133 0.44 -21.62 -4.08
CA VAL A 133 -0.54 -20.55 -3.88
C VAL A 133 0.18 -19.26 -3.47
N ALA A 134 1.09 -19.35 -2.50
CA ALA A 134 1.88 -18.20 -2.07
C ALA A 134 2.73 -17.61 -3.19
N GLY A 135 3.37 -18.44 -4.02
CA GLY A 135 4.13 -18.00 -5.18
C GLY A 135 3.26 -17.26 -6.19
N VAL A 136 2.11 -17.82 -6.56
CA VAL A 136 1.16 -17.19 -7.49
C VAL A 136 0.61 -15.88 -6.93
N THR A 137 0.26 -15.82 -5.63
CA THR A 137 -0.20 -14.59 -4.99
C THR A 137 0.85 -13.48 -5.08
N VAL A 138 2.11 -13.79 -4.77
CA VAL A 138 3.20 -12.80 -4.85
C VAL A 138 3.44 -12.37 -6.30
N MET A 139 3.39 -13.29 -7.26
CA MET A 139 3.47 -12.97 -8.69
C MET A 139 2.37 -11.96 -9.08
N LEU A 140 1.10 -12.28 -8.81
CA LEU A 140 -0.04 -11.43 -9.17
C LEU A 140 0.07 -10.03 -8.52
N VAL A 141 0.44 -9.96 -7.24
CA VAL A 141 0.59 -8.69 -6.52
C VAL A 141 1.77 -7.89 -7.07
N SER A 142 2.92 -8.53 -7.31
CA SER A 142 4.13 -7.87 -7.84
C SER A 142 3.98 -7.35 -9.27
N MET A 143 3.00 -7.90 -10.02
CA MET A 143 2.66 -7.45 -11.36
C MET A 143 1.71 -6.24 -11.37
N SER A 144 1.22 -5.76 -10.21
CA SER A 144 0.42 -4.53 -10.15
C SER A 144 1.24 -3.33 -10.62
N PRO A 145 0.79 -2.58 -11.65
CA PRO A 145 1.48 -1.37 -12.10
C PRO A 145 1.63 -0.34 -11.01
N LEU A 146 0.57 -0.14 -10.23
CA LEU A 146 0.58 0.80 -9.11
C LEU A 146 1.56 0.37 -8.01
N LEU A 147 1.66 -0.93 -7.69
CA LEU A 147 2.66 -1.38 -6.70
C LEU A 147 4.09 -1.15 -7.18
N VAL A 148 4.39 -1.44 -8.46
CA VAL A 148 5.72 -1.19 -9.04
C VAL A 148 6.04 0.31 -9.02
N THR A 149 5.07 1.16 -9.35
CA THR A 149 5.24 2.62 -9.37
C THR A 149 5.40 3.18 -7.96
N ILE A 150 4.56 2.77 -7.01
CA ILE A 150 4.65 3.20 -5.61
C ILE A 150 5.98 2.76 -4.98
N ALA A 151 6.46 1.55 -5.30
CA ALA A 151 7.75 1.06 -4.83
C ALA A 151 8.95 1.87 -5.38
N ALA A 152 8.78 2.47 -6.56
CA ALA A 152 9.80 3.24 -7.24
C ALA A 152 9.90 4.70 -6.78
N VAL A 153 9.05 5.15 -5.86
CA VAL A 153 8.97 6.57 -5.43
C VAL A 153 9.08 6.66 -3.91
N VAL A 154 9.55 7.80 -3.39
CA VAL A 154 9.69 8.01 -1.94
C VAL A 154 8.31 8.28 -1.33
N ASN A 155 7.76 7.28 -0.63
CA ASN A 155 6.51 7.39 0.13
C ASN A 155 6.46 6.36 1.28
N TYR A 156 5.70 6.68 2.33
CA TYR A 156 5.60 5.80 3.51
C TYR A 156 4.87 4.47 3.24
N ASP A 157 4.18 4.32 2.10
CA ASP A 157 3.43 3.10 1.79
C ASP A 157 4.39 1.93 1.58
N ASN A 158 5.63 2.22 1.18
CA ASN A 158 6.70 1.25 1.01
C ASN A 158 7.10 0.57 2.34
N LEU A 159 7.33 1.36 3.39
CA LEU A 159 7.61 0.81 4.72
C LEU A 159 6.35 0.18 5.33
N LEU A 160 5.17 0.79 5.11
CA LEU A 160 3.91 0.22 5.56
C LEU A 160 3.68 -1.17 4.98
N PHE A 161 3.95 -1.37 3.68
CA PHE A 161 3.82 -2.66 3.01
C PHE A 161 4.65 -3.75 3.69
N LEU A 162 5.90 -3.43 4.04
CA LEU A 162 6.80 -4.33 4.78
C LEU A 162 6.30 -4.61 6.20
N LEU A 163 5.93 -3.57 6.95
CA LEU A 163 5.53 -3.69 8.35
C LEU A 163 4.21 -4.43 8.51
N VAL A 164 3.23 -4.20 7.63
CA VAL A 164 1.96 -4.96 7.63
C VAL A 164 2.21 -6.43 7.28
N ALA A 165 3.15 -6.75 6.38
CA ALA A 165 3.53 -8.13 6.11
C ALA A 165 4.15 -8.81 7.34
N ALA A 166 5.06 -8.12 8.03
CA ALA A 166 5.69 -8.61 9.26
C ALA A 166 4.67 -8.79 10.40
N PHE A 167 3.80 -7.80 10.62
CA PHE A 167 2.71 -7.87 11.59
C PHE A 167 1.77 -9.04 11.28
N SER A 168 1.39 -9.22 10.02
CA SER A 168 0.53 -10.33 9.58
C SER A 168 1.19 -11.69 9.78
N ALA A 169 2.50 -11.80 9.59
CA ALA A 169 3.24 -13.04 9.87
C ALA A 169 3.17 -13.44 11.35
N VAL A 170 3.35 -12.47 12.24
CA VAL A 170 3.23 -12.69 13.69
C VAL A 170 1.78 -12.98 14.08
N ALA A 171 0.81 -12.27 13.49
CA ALA A 171 -0.61 -12.48 13.73
C ALA A 171 -1.08 -13.90 13.34
N VAL A 172 -0.66 -14.41 12.18
CA VAL A 172 -0.97 -15.79 11.76
C VAL A 172 -0.32 -16.82 12.69
N ARG A 173 0.91 -16.56 13.16
CA ARG A 173 1.55 -17.44 14.15
C ARG A 173 0.79 -17.46 15.48
N LEU A 174 0.44 -16.29 16.01
CA LEU A 174 -0.36 -16.16 17.23
C LEU A 174 -1.79 -16.72 17.07
N TRP A 175 -2.32 -16.77 15.84
CA TRP A 175 -3.56 -17.49 15.60
C TRP A 175 -3.40 -19.00 15.83
N GLY A 176 -2.26 -19.59 15.47
CA GLY A 176 -1.95 -20.98 15.80
C GLY A 176 -1.58 -21.17 17.28
N GLU A 177 -0.78 -20.26 17.84
CA GLU A 177 -0.17 -20.36 19.17
C GLU A 177 -0.51 -19.12 20.01
N PRO A 178 -1.75 -18.98 20.52
CA PRO A 178 -2.26 -17.71 21.03
C PRO A 178 -1.66 -17.25 22.37
N ARG A 179 -0.88 -18.08 23.05
CA ARG A 179 -0.19 -17.74 24.31
C ARG A 179 1.34 -17.82 24.19
N GLU A 180 1.85 -17.55 22.99
CA GLU A 180 3.28 -17.38 22.72
C GLU A 180 3.75 -15.96 23.09
N LEU A 181 4.46 -15.79 24.21
CA LEU A 181 4.82 -14.46 24.73
C LEU A 181 5.72 -13.66 23.77
N ARG A 182 6.68 -14.32 23.11
CA ARG A 182 7.53 -13.70 22.10
C ARG A 182 6.72 -13.14 20.93
N GLY A 183 5.68 -13.86 20.52
CA GLY A 183 4.74 -13.38 19.50
C GLY A 183 4.03 -12.12 19.92
N TRP A 184 3.53 -12.05 21.16
CA TRP A 184 2.84 -10.85 21.67
C TRP A 184 3.76 -9.63 21.78
N LEU A 185 5.01 -9.80 22.23
CA LEU A 185 6.00 -8.73 22.25
C LEU A 185 6.33 -8.22 20.84
N ALA A 186 6.50 -9.14 19.88
CA ALA A 186 6.71 -8.78 18.48
C ALA A 186 5.49 -8.09 17.88
N LEU A 187 4.28 -8.55 18.19
CA LEU A 187 3.03 -7.96 17.73
C LEU A 187 2.89 -6.53 18.24
N LEU A 188 3.19 -6.29 19.53
CA LEU A 188 3.16 -4.96 20.13
C LEU A 188 4.18 -4.03 19.46
N ALA A 189 5.44 -4.46 19.34
CA ALA A 189 6.48 -3.67 18.67
C ALA A 189 6.07 -3.31 17.23
N LEU A 190 5.64 -4.31 16.45
CA LEU A 190 5.23 -4.13 15.06
C LEU A 190 3.98 -3.25 14.92
N ALA A 191 2.97 -3.43 15.78
CA ALA A 191 1.77 -2.58 15.76
C ALA A 191 2.13 -1.12 16.03
N SER A 192 2.99 -0.85 17.02
CA SER A 192 3.44 0.51 17.33
C SER A 192 4.20 1.16 16.18
N VAL A 193 5.20 0.47 15.60
CA VAL A 193 5.96 1.05 14.47
C VAL A 193 5.13 1.18 13.20
N THR A 194 4.17 0.28 12.98
CA THR A 194 3.23 0.36 11.84
C THR A 194 2.33 1.58 11.98
N ALA A 195 1.77 1.81 13.17
CA ALA A 195 0.96 3.00 13.45
C ALA A 195 1.78 4.28 13.21
N LEU A 196 3.00 4.36 13.75
CA LEU A 196 3.92 5.48 13.56
C LEU A 196 4.40 5.69 12.11
N THR A 197 4.21 4.69 11.24
CA THR A 197 4.50 4.79 9.80
C THR A 197 3.31 5.34 9.02
N LYS A 198 2.09 4.89 9.36
CA LYS A 198 0.86 5.41 8.76
C LYS A 198 -0.34 5.17 9.69
N TYR A 199 -0.91 6.26 10.22
CA TYR A 199 -2.06 6.16 11.14
C TYR A 199 -3.28 5.48 10.51
N SER A 200 -3.44 5.54 9.18
CA SER A 200 -4.56 4.90 8.50
C SER A 200 -4.58 3.37 8.68
N ALA A 201 -3.47 2.75 9.10
CA ALA A 201 -3.42 1.32 9.40
C ALA A 201 -4.07 0.94 10.75
N LEU A 202 -4.36 1.91 11.63
CA LEU A 202 -4.91 1.65 12.97
C LEU A 202 -6.18 0.79 12.98
N PRO A 203 -7.20 0.98 12.11
CA PRO A 203 -8.38 0.13 12.09
C PRO A 203 -8.04 -1.35 11.83
N PHE A 204 -7.12 -1.61 10.91
CA PHE A 204 -6.62 -2.97 10.64
C PHE A 204 -5.93 -3.56 11.86
N LEU A 205 -4.97 -2.82 12.45
CA LEU A 205 -4.21 -3.28 13.61
C LEU A 205 -5.12 -3.57 14.81
N ALA A 206 -6.07 -2.67 15.09
CA ALA A 206 -6.99 -2.79 16.22
C ALA A 206 -7.85 -4.06 16.10
N VAL A 207 -8.48 -4.30 14.95
CA VAL A 207 -9.34 -5.47 14.76
C VAL A 207 -8.53 -6.77 14.83
N VAL A 208 -7.35 -6.83 14.22
CA VAL A 208 -6.49 -8.02 14.31
C VAL A 208 -6.08 -8.30 15.76
N VAL A 209 -5.61 -7.28 16.49
CA VAL A 209 -5.21 -7.41 17.90
C VAL A 209 -6.39 -7.87 18.77
N VAL A 210 -7.56 -7.25 18.63
CA VAL A 210 -8.77 -7.63 19.40
C VAL A 210 -9.13 -9.09 19.16
N LEU A 211 -9.14 -9.55 17.90
CA LEU A 211 -9.46 -10.94 17.58
C LEU A 211 -8.43 -11.93 18.14
N LEU A 212 -7.14 -11.57 18.12
CA LEU A 212 -6.08 -12.37 18.74
C LEU A 212 -6.21 -12.43 20.26
N VAL A 213 -6.55 -11.30 20.90
CA VAL A 213 -6.76 -11.25 22.37
C VAL A 213 -7.96 -12.11 22.76
N VAL A 214 -9.09 -11.98 22.06
CA VAL A 214 -10.28 -12.82 22.28
C VAL A 214 -9.93 -14.30 22.15
N ARG A 215 -9.14 -14.66 21.13
CA ARG A 215 -8.67 -16.04 20.94
C ARG A 215 -7.74 -16.52 22.07
N ALA A 216 -6.80 -15.68 22.52
CA ALA A 216 -5.88 -16.02 23.61
C ALA A 216 -6.58 -16.17 24.97
N VAL A 217 -7.58 -15.33 25.25
CA VAL A 217 -8.41 -15.45 26.45
C VAL A 217 -9.23 -16.74 26.42
N ARG A 218 -9.79 -17.10 25.25
CA ARG A 218 -10.60 -18.32 25.08
C ARG A 218 -9.79 -19.63 25.00
N SER A 219 -8.49 -19.57 24.76
CA SER A 219 -7.66 -20.78 24.72
C SER A 219 -7.45 -21.39 26.12
N ALA A 220 -7.48 -22.72 26.21
CA ALA A 220 -7.13 -23.46 27.42
C ALA A 220 -5.61 -23.65 27.60
N ASP A 221 -4.80 -23.29 26.60
CA ASP A 221 -3.35 -23.50 26.59
C ASP A 221 -2.67 -22.75 27.73
N ARG A 222 -1.50 -23.20 28.20
CA ARG A 222 -0.72 -22.39 29.15
C ARG A 222 0.16 -21.41 28.38
N TRP A 223 0.46 -20.26 29.00
CA TRP A 223 1.47 -19.36 28.48
C TRP A 223 2.81 -20.08 28.35
N SER A 224 3.41 -19.97 27.16
CA SER A 224 4.74 -20.49 26.91
C SER A 224 5.73 -19.89 27.91
N ARG A 225 6.56 -20.73 28.53
CA ARG A 225 7.67 -20.27 29.36
C ARG A 225 8.76 -19.75 28.42
N VAL A 226 9.15 -18.49 28.58
CA VAL A 226 10.27 -17.91 27.85
C VAL A 226 11.51 -17.96 28.74
N ARG A 227 12.60 -18.55 28.23
CA ARG A 227 13.93 -18.33 28.81
C ARG A 227 14.43 -17.02 28.22
N ALA A 228 14.72 -16.05 29.07
CA ALA A 228 15.23 -14.75 28.64
C ALA A 228 16.52 -14.93 27.83
N THR A 229 16.44 -14.65 26.53
CA THR A 229 17.61 -14.55 25.65
C THR A 229 17.86 -13.08 25.30
N TRP A 230 19.06 -12.75 24.80
CA TRP A 230 19.35 -11.39 24.32
C TRP A 230 18.36 -10.90 23.25
N THR A 231 17.87 -11.81 22.40
CA THR A 231 16.82 -11.49 21.43
C THR A 231 15.50 -11.08 22.08
N ASP A 232 15.16 -11.66 23.25
CA ASP A 232 13.97 -11.27 23.99
C ASP A 232 14.14 -9.89 24.62
N LEU A 233 15.33 -9.59 25.14
CA LEU A 233 15.64 -8.26 25.67
C LEU A 233 15.54 -7.18 24.58
N LEU A 234 16.08 -7.45 23.39
CA LEU A 234 15.93 -6.55 22.25
C LEU A 234 14.48 -6.37 21.83
N LEU A 235 13.68 -7.44 21.86
CA LEU A 235 12.27 -7.38 21.51
C LEU A 235 11.44 -6.60 22.54
N VAL A 236 11.73 -6.79 23.83
CA VAL A 236 11.13 -6.01 24.92
C VAL A 236 11.51 -4.54 24.76
N ALA A 237 12.78 -4.23 24.52
CA ALA A 237 13.24 -2.87 24.30
C ALA A 237 12.54 -2.23 23.09
N ALA A 238 12.46 -2.94 21.96
CA ALA A 238 11.75 -2.48 20.77
C ALA A 238 10.26 -2.23 21.02
N ALA A 239 9.59 -3.12 21.75
CA ALA A 239 8.19 -2.96 22.11
C ALA A 239 7.97 -1.75 23.04
N LEU A 240 8.84 -1.56 24.03
CA LEU A 240 8.76 -0.42 24.95
C LEU A 240 9.02 0.90 24.25
N VAL A 241 10.06 1.00 23.40
CA VAL A 241 10.37 2.21 22.64
C VAL A 241 9.26 2.51 21.65
N GLY A 242 8.79 1.52 20.88
CA GLY A 242 7.70 1.69 19.94
C GLY A 242 6.42 2.16 20.64
N LEU A 243 6.05 1.54 21.77
CA LEU A 243 4.88 1.94 22.55
C LEU A 243 5.05 3.34 23.13
N ALA A 244 6.21 3.68 23.68
CA ALA A 244 6.48 5.01 24.24
C ALA A 244 6.33 6.10 23.17
N LEU A 245 6.88 5.89 21.97
CA LEU A 245 6.73 6.82 20.85
C LEU A 245 5.28 6.90 20.34
N ALA A 246 4.56 5.77 20.28
CA ALA A 246 3.15 5.76 19.90
C ALA A 246 2.27 6.49 20.93
N VAL A 247 2.55 6.31 22.23
CA VAL A 247 1.86 7.03 23.31
C VAL A 247 2.18 8.53 23.23
N GLU A 248 3.45 8.89 23.04
CA GLU A 248 3.86 10.29 22.91
C GLU A 248 3.13 10.97 21.76
N ARG A 249 2.96 10.32 20.60
CA ARG A 249 2.17 10.91 19.51
C ARG A 249 0.67 10.86 19.77
N TYR A 250 0.09 9.68 19.86
CA TYR A 250 -1.36 9.53 19.80
C TYR A 250 -2.07 9.95 21.07
N VAL A 251 -1.53 9.59 22.24
CA VAL A 251 -2.20 9.88 23.52
C VAL A 251 -2.00 11.35 23.89
N VAL A 252 -0.81 11.91 23.70
CA VAL A 252 -0.60 13.35 23.96
C VAL A 252 -1.42 14.19 23.00
N ASN A 253 -1.51 13.83 21.72
CA ASN A 253 -2.37 14.54 20.78
C ASN A 253 -3.84 14.48 21.20
N LEU A 254 -4.33 13.30 21.61
CA LEU A 254 -5.70 13.14 22.10
C LEU A 254 -5.97 14.02 23.33
N VAL A 255 -5.03 14.09 24.27
CA VAL A 255 -5.15 14.90 25.49
C VAL A 255 -5.09 16.41 25.17
N ARG A 256 -4.22 16.84 24.26
CA ARG A 256 -4.00 18.26 23.95
C ARG A 256 -5.01 18.84 22.95
N PHE A 257 -5.37 18.07 21.93
CA PHE A 257 -6.15 18.53 20.78
C PHE A 257 -7.51 17.83 20.65
N GLY A 258 -7.82 16.84 21.50
CA GLY A 258 -9.08 16.10 21.45
C GLY A 258 -9.15 15.05 20.33
N THR A 259 -8.07 14.86 19.55
CA THR A 259 -7.98 13.87 18.47
C THR A 259 -6.57 13.26 18.42
N PRO A 260 -6.41 11.97 18.08
CA PRO A 260 -5.11 11.34 17.93
C PRO A 260 -4.31 11.86 16.71
N PHE A 261 -4.97 12.55 15.77
CA PHE A 261 -4.39 13.17 14.58
C PHE A 261 -4.96 14.60 14.45
N PRO A 262 -4.34 15.61 15.09
CA PRO A 262 -4.83 16.98 15.01
C PRO A 262 -4.73 17.51 13.58
N ASP A 263 -5.67 18.39 13.21
CA ASP A 263 -5.56 19.16 11.98
C ASP A 263 -4.37 20.12 12.06
N CYS A 264 -3.71 20.40 10.93
CA CYS A 264 -2.57 21.31 10.90
C CYS A 264 -2.91 22.68 11.51
N GLY A 265 -4.09 23.23 11.21
CA GLY A 265 -4.52 24.54 11.73
C GLY A 265 -4.75 24.58 13.24
N ALA A 266 -4.79 23.42 13.92
CA ALA A 266 -4.84 23.34 15.38
C ALA A 266 -3.44 23.34 16.03
N VAL A 267 -2.38 23.07 15.26
CA VAL A 267 -0.99 22.92 15.74
C VAL A 267 -0.12 24.08 15.28
N GLN A 268 -0.25 24.48 14.01
CA GLN A 268 0.60 25.44 13.34
C GLN A 268 -0.18 26.67 12.84
N PRO A 269 0.49 27.82 12.62
CA PRO A 269 -0.14 28.96 11.97
C PRO A 269 -0.63 28.62 10.55
N LEU A 270 -1.70 29.29 10.11
CA LEU A 270 -2.33 29.07 8.79
C LEU A 270 -1.32 29.10 7.64
N GLU A 271 -0.38 30.04 7.66
CA GLU A 271 0.66 30.20 6.64
C GLU A 271 1.54 28.94 6.49
N THR A 272 1.87 28.29 7.61
CA THR A 272 2.64 27.03 7.61
C THR A 272 1.81 25.89 7.03
N CYS A 273 0.53 25.82 7.37
CA CYS A 273 -0.37 24.79 6.85
C CYS A 273 -0.65 24.95 5.35
N MET A 274 -0.83 26.19 4.87
CA MET A 274 -1.04 26.50 3.46
C MET A 274 0.18 26.17 2.58
N SER A 275 1.37 26.05 3.16
CA SER A 275 2.56 25.60 2.42
C SER A 275 2.45 24.15 1.95
N TRP A 276 1.62 23.32 2.60
CA TRP A 276 1.36 21.95 2.20
C TRP A 276 0.16 21.87 1.26
N GLY A 277 0.43 21.68 -0.03
CA GLY A 277 -0.57 21.72 -1.11
C GLY A 277 -1.86 20.92 -0.83
N PRO A 278 -1.79 19.64 -0.39
CA PRO A 278 -2.98 18.88 -0.02
C PRO A 278 -3.85 19.53 1.07
N TRP A 279 -3.26 20.16 2.08
CA TRP A 279 -4.03 20.82 3.14
C TRP A 279 -4.62 22.13 2.64
N GLY A 280 -3.84 22.97 1.94
CA GLY A 280 -4.33 24.22 1.36
C GLY A 280 -5.50 24.01 0.40
N ARG A 281 -5.41 23.01 -0.50
CA ARG A 281 -6.51 22.60 -1.38
C ARG A 281 -7.76 22.20 -0.59
N ASN A 282 -7.61 21.42 0.48
CA ASN A 282 -8.73 20.96 1.29
C ASN A 282 -9.39 22.12 2.04
N TYR A 283 -8.58 23.03 2.60
CA TYR A 283 -9.04 24.23 3.28
C TYR A 283 -9.86 25.14 2.34
N GLU A 284 -9.38 25.36 1.12
CA GLU A 284 -10.10 26.13 0.10
C GLU A 284 -11.39 25.45 -0.37
N ALA A 285 -11.37 24.11 -0.52
CA ALA A 285 -12.54 23.35 -0.94
C ALA A 285 -13.64 23.34 0.13
N ASP A 286 -13.27 23.18 1.40
CA ASP A 286 -14.18 23.24 2.56
C ASP A 286 -14.81 24.63 2.69
N ALA A 287 -14.02 25.70 2.56
CA ALA A 287 -14.52 27.07 2.61
C ALA A 287 -15.46 27.43 1.44
N GLY A 288 -15.37 26.70 0.33
CA GLY A 288 -16.10 26.96 -0.92
C GLY A 288 -17.33 26.07 -1.15
N PHE A 289 -17.65 25.17 -0.22
CA PHE A 289 -18.69 24.17 -0.42
C PHE A 289 -19.57 24.01 0.83
N ASP A 290 -20.89 24.02 0.64
CA ASP A 290 -21.83 23.79 1.74
C ASP A 290 -21.93 22.28 2.03
N ASP A 291 -21.78 21.91 3.31
CA ASP A 291 -21.90 20.53 3.79
C ASP A 291 -23.14 19.80 3.25
N LEU A 292 -22.94 18.63 2.66
CA LEU A 292 -24.01 17.74 2.26
C LEU A 292 -24.48 16.87 3.43
N PRO A 293 -25.80 16.64 3.58
CA PRO A 293 -26.31 15.78 4.64
C PRO A 293 -25.91 14.31 4.40
N LEU A 294 -25.45 13.66 5.47
CA LEU A 294 -25.22 12.22 5.47
C LEU A 294 -26.56 11.47 5.48
N THR A 295 -26.92 10.89 4.33
CA THR A 295 -28.08 9.99 4.20
C THR A 295 -27.64 8.64 3.59
N ALA A 296 -28.45 7.60 3.77
CA ALA A 296 -28.22 6.31 3.12
C ALA A 296 -28.20 6.43 1.58
N GLY A 297 -29.02 7.34 1.02
CA GLY A 297 -29.04 7.64 -0.40
C GLY A 297 -27.72 8.26 -0.87
N THR A 298 -27.26 9.32 -0.19
CA THR A 298 -25.99 10.00 -0.52
C THR A 298 -24.80 9.05 -0.42
N ALA A 299 -24.73 8.25 0.66
CA ALA A 299 -23.66 7.25 0.85
C ALA A 299 -23.68 6.18 -0.25
N GLY A 300 -24.86 5.68 -0.63
CA GLY A 300 -25.01 4.68 -1.70
C GLY A 300 -24.60 5.23 -3.08
N VAL A 301 -25.01 6.46 -3.39
CA VAL A 301 -24.63 7.15 -4.64
C VAL A 301 -23.13 7.40 -4.68
N TYR A 302 -22.55 7.92 -3.60
CA TYR A 302 -21.11 8.12 -3.49
C TYR A 302 -20.33 6.81 -3.68
N ALA A 303 -20.75 5.74 -2.99
CA ALA A 303 -20.10 4.43 -3.12
C ALA A 303 -20.14 3.90 -4.57
N ALA A 304 -21.31 3.93 -5.22
CA ALA A 304 -21.52 3.32 -6.52
C ALA A 304 -21.03 4.16 -7.71
N ARG A 305 -21.13 5.49 -7.63
CA ARG A 305 -20.83 6.41 -8.75
C ARG A 305 -19.51 7.15 -8.62
N VAL A 306 -18.95 7.24 -7.41
CA VAL A 306 -17.74 8.03 -7.16
C VAL A 306 -16.62 7.15 -6.62
N TRP A 307 -16.77 6.59 -5.41
CA TRP A 307 -15.69 5.93 -4.70
C TRP A 307 -15.21 4.66 -5.40
N ALA A 308 -16.10 3.69 -5.66
CA ALA A 308 -15.68 2.43 -6.28
C ALA A 308 -15.14 2.62 -7.71
N PRO A 309 -15.81 3.36 -8.62
CA PRO A 309 -15.26 3.62 -9.95
C PRO A 309 -13.91 4.32 -9.91
N ARG A 310 -13.73 5.31 -9.03
CA ARG A 310 -12.46 6.06 -8.91
C ARG A 310 -11.33 5.22 -8.34
N VAL A 311 -11.59 4.41 -7.31
CA VAL A 311 -10.62 3.43 -6.80
C VAL A 311 -10.20 2.47 -7.91
N LEU A 312 -11.15 1.94 -8.69
CA LEU A 312 -10.85 0.99 -9.76
C LEU A 312 -10.08 1.63 -10.92
N TRP A 313 -10.43 2.87 -11.28
CA TRP A 313 -9.75 3.63 -12.33
C TRP A 313 -8.30 3.96 -11.94
N LEU A 314 -8.09 4.43 -10.71
CA LEU A 314 -6.76 4.75 -10.16
C LEU A 314 -5.90 3.52 -9.86
N TRP A 315 -6.37 2.30 -10.13
CA TRP A 315 -5.60 1.07 -9.93
C TRP A 315 -4.39 0.96 -10.86
N ASN A 316 -4.44 1.64 -12.00
CA ASN A 316 -3.35 1.69 -12.98
C ASN A 316 -2.81 3.12 -13.15
N ALA A 317 -3.19 4.03 -12.25
CA ALA A 317 -2.65 5.38 -12.25
C ALA A 317 -1.12 5.32 -12.20
N VAL A 318 -0.49 6.13 -13.05
CA VAL A 318 0.94 6.42 -13.08
C VAL A 318 1.08 7.90 -13.45
N GLY A 319 2.09 8.57 -12.89
CA GLY A 319 2.29 9.98 -13.20
C GLY A 319 3.52 10.58 -12.56
N VAL A 320 3.90 11.73 -13.10
CA VAL A 320 4.97 12.58 -12.59
C VAL A 320 4.49 14.01 -12.39
N ASP A 321 5.14 14.71 -11.48
CA ASP A 321 5.04 16.16 -11.35
C ASP A 321 6.07 16.83 -12.27
N GLY A 322 5.58 17.62 -13.22
CA GLY A 322 6.39 18.44 -14.15
C GLY A 322 6.62 19.86 -13.64
N GLY A 323 6.25 20.17 -12.39
CA GLY A 323 6.31 21.50 -11.81
C GLY A 323 5.06 22.31 -12.15
N ALA A 324 5.01 22.92 -13.34
CA ALA A 324 3.84 23.72 -13.75
C ALA A 324 2.65 22.85 -14.20
N GLU A 325 2.92 21.62 -14.63
CA GLU A 325 1.92 20.68 -15.14
C GLU A 325 2.14 19.29 -14.52
N THR A 326 1.06 18.64 -14.12
CA THR A 326 1.07 17.24 -13.69
C THR A 326 0.75 16.34 -14.87
N PHE A 327 1.60 15.37 -15.15
CA PHE A 327 1.35 14.38 -16.21
C PHE A 327 0.88 13.08 -15.59
N THR A 328 -0.34 12.66 -15.92
CA THR A 328 -0.97 11.47 -15.37
C THR A 328 -1.58 10.61 -16.45
N SER A 329 -1.51 9.30 -16.27
CA SER A 329 -2.19 8.32 -17.11
C SER A 329 -2.71 7.18 -16.23
N ASN A 330 -3.74 6.46 -16.67
CA ASN A 330 -4.21 5.25 -15.99
C ASN A 330 -3.73 3.99 -16.71
N GLY A 331 -2.58 4.12 -17.38
CA GLY A 331 -1.99 3.06 -18.18
C GLY A 331 -2.83 2.73 -19.42
N PRO A 332 -2.48 1.64 -20.10
CA PRO A 332 -3.23 1.14 -21.26
C PRO A 332 -4.65 0.76 -20.87
N ALA A 333 -5.63 1.14 -21.67
CA ALA A 333 -7.05 0.88 -21.39
C ALA A 333 -7.36 -0.62 -21.22
N VAL A 334 -6.68 -1.49 -21.96
CA VAL A 334 -6.84 -2.95 -21.82
C VAL A 334 -6.38 -3.43 -20.44
N ALA A 335 -5.26 -2.91 -19.93
CA ALA A 335 -4.81 -3.15 -18.56
C ALA A 335 -5.85 -2.68 -17.55
N GLY A 336 -6.41 -1.49 -17.78
CA GLY A 336 -7.49 -0.89 -17.00
C GLY A 336 -8.73 -1.78 -16.95
N LEU A 337 -9.23 -2.21 -18.11
CA LEU A 337 -10.40 -3.08 -18.23
C LEU A 337 -10.16 -4.43 -17.59
N ILE A 338 -9.01 -5.05 -17.82
CA ILE A 338 -8.69 -6.35 -17.21
C ILE A 338 -8.58 -6.20 -15.70
N SER A 339 -7.95 -5.13 -15.20
CA SER A 339 -7.90 -4.82 -13.77
C SER A 339 -9.29 -4.64 -13.19
N LEU A 340 -10.14 -3.85 -13.85
CA LEU A 340 -11.53 -3.62 -13.45
C LEU A 340 -12.32 -4.93 -13.37
N VAL A 341 -12.32 -5.72 -14.44
CA VAL A 341 -13.00 -7.02 -14.50
C VAL A 341 -12.46 -7.95 -13.42
N THR A 342 -11.14 -7.99 -13.23
CA THR A 342 -10.49 -8.85 -12.24
C THR A 342 -10.84 -8.44 -10.81
N VAL A 343 -10.88 -7.15 -10.50
CA VAL A 343 -11.24 -6.65 -9.16
C VAL A 343 -12.73 -6.89 -8.90
N VAL A 344 -13.61 -6.59 -9.86
CA VAL A 344 -15.07 -6.82 -9.72
C VAL A 344 -15.37 -8.32 -9.58
N ALA A 345 -14.81 -9.15 -10.45
CA ALA A 345 -14.96 -10.61 -10.37
C ALA A 345 -14.34 -11.15 -9.08
N GLY A 346 -13.17 -10.64 -8.67
CA GLY A 346 -12.50 -11.01 -7.43
C GLY A 346 -13.32 -10.66 -6.19
N ALA A 347 -13.95 -9.48 -6.17
CA ALA A 347 -14.85 -9.06 -5.09
C ALA A 347 -16.12 -9.93 -5.04
N ALA A 348 -16.74 -10.19 -6.20
CA ALA A 348 -17.89 -11.08 -6.29
C ALA A 348 -17.55 -12.50 -5.82
N LEU A 349 -16.43 -13.06 -6.27
CA LEU A 349 -15.93 -14.36 -5.84
C LEU A 349 -15.61 -14.38 -4.34
N LEU A 350 -15.01 -13.31 -3.80
CA LEU A 350 -14.73 -13.19 -2.38
C LEU A 350 -16.01 -13.24 -1.55
N VAL A 351 -17.07 -12.55 -1.97
CA VAL A 351 -18.39 -12.60 -1.30
C VAL A 351 -19.01 -13.99 -1.40
N LEU A 352 -19.05 -14.58 -2.60
CA LEU A 352 -19.63 -15.91 -2.83
C LEU A 352 -18.88 -17.01 -2.07
N LEU A 353 -17.55 -16.89 -1.98
CA LEU A 353 -16.67 -17.88 -1.35
C LEU A 353 -16.26 -17.49 0.07
N ALA A 354 -16.83 -16.42 0.64
CA ALA A 354 -16.47 -15.93 1.97
C ALA A 354 -16.51 -17.03 3.05
N PRO A 355 -17.52 -17.92 3.11
CA PRO A 355 -17.55 -19.00 4.10
C PRO A 355 -16.40 -20.00 3.97
N LEU A 356 -15.85 -20.19 2.76
CA LEU A 356 -14.70 -21.05 2.50
C LEU A 356 -13.39 -20.33 2.79
N VAL A 357 -13.29 -19.07 2.36
CA VAL A 357 -12.13 -18.21 2.59
C VAL A 357 -11.88 -18.01 4.09
N LEU A 358 -12.92 -17.81 4.89
CA LEU A 358 -12.81 -17.67 6.35
C LEU A 358 -12.43 -18.96 7.08
N ARG A 359 -12.47 -20.12 6.41
CA ARG A 359 -11.96 -21.40 6.96
C ARG A 359 -10.45 -21.56 6.77
N VAL A 360 -9.81 -20.73 5.95
CA VAL A 360 -8.35 -20.73 5.79
C VAL A 360 -7.73 -20.29 7.12
N SER A 361 -6.80 -21.10 7.64
CA SER A 361 -6.23 -20.89 8.97
C SER A 361 -5.55 -19.52 9.07
N GLY A 362 -5.90 -18.73 10.10
CA GLY A 362 -5.35 -17.40 10.31
C GLY A 362 -5.81 -16.31 9.33
N ALA A 363 -6.61 -16.64 8.30
CA ALA A 363 -7.11 -15.65 7.35
C ALA A 363 -8.19 -14.74 7.95
N ALA A 364 -9.06 -15.28 8.81
CA ALA A 364 -10.16 -14.55 9.41
C ALA A 364 -9.74 -13.22 10.10
N PRO A 365 -8.77 -13.17 11.02
CA PRO A 365 -8.37 -11.91 11.64
C PRO A 365 -7.85 -10.89 10.62
N LEU A 366 -7.05 -11.33 9.64
CA LEU A 366 -6.47 -10.44 8.63
C LEU A 366 -7.53 -9.90 7.66
N LEU A 367 -8.47 -10.74 7.22
CA LEU A 367 -9.56 -10.34 6.33
C LEU A 367 -10.53 -9.38 7.03
N LEU A 368 -10.89 -9.65 8.28
CA LEU A 368 -11.74 -8.75 9.06
C LEU A 368 -11.04 -7.42 9.37
N GLY A 369 -9.74 -7.45 9.67
CA GLY A 369 -8.93 -6.24 9.79
C GLY A 369 -8.88 -5.45 8.49
N THR A 370 -8.73 -6.14 7.34
CA THR A 370 -8.72 -5.50 6.02
C THR A 370 -10.08 -4.87 5.71
N ALA A 371 -11.18 -5.56 6.03
CA ALA A 371 -12.52 -5.02 5.88
C ALA A 371 -12.73 -3.77 6.75
N ALA A 372 -12.22 -3.77 7.99
CA ALA A 372 -12.27 -2.60 8.87
C ALA A 372 -11.46 -1.42 8.34
N PHE A 373 -10.28 -1.67 7.77
CA PHE A 373 -9.50 -0.65 7.08
C PHE A 373 -10.25 -0.06 5.88
N VAL A 374 -10.82 -0.90 5.02
CA VAL A 374 -11.59 -0.44 3.85
C VAL A 374 -12.81 0.37 4.29
N ALA A 375 -13.52 -0.07 5.32
CA ALA A 375 -14.66 0.66 5.88
C ALA A 375 -14.25 2.02 6.44
N ALA A 376 -13.14 2.11 7.17
CA ALA A 376 -12.62 3.37 7.70
C ALA A 376 -12.14 4.32 6.60
N LEU A 377 -11.49 3.79 5.57
CA LEU A 377 -11.08 4.56 4.39
C LEU A 377 -12.29 5.11 3.64
N PHE A 378 -13.30 4.26 3.37
CA PHE A 378 -14.55 4.68 2.75
C PHE A 378 -15.25 5.76 3.57
N TRP A 379 -15.34 5.58 4.90
CA TRP A 379 -15.96 6.55 5.79
C TRP A 379 -15.25 7.90 5.76
N THR A 380 -13.93 7.90 5.82
CA THR A 380 -13.11 9.12 5.75
C THR A 380 -13.36 9.83 4.41
N ASN A 381 -13.26 9.11 3.30
CA ASN A 381 -13.47 9.71 1.99
C ASN A 381 -14.91 10.20 1.76
N LEU A 382 -15.91 9.52 2.35
CA LEU A 382 -17.30 9.96 2.30
C LEU A 382 -17.48 11.24 3.11
N HIS A 383 -16.92 11.32 4.32
CA HIS A 383 -16.99 12.52 5.14
C HIS A 383 -16.33 13.71 4.43
N ASP A 384 -15.12 13.52 3.91
CA ASP A 384 -14.40 14.49 3.10
C ASP A 384 -15.21 14.95 1.89
N TYR A 385 -15.87 14.02 1.19
CA TYR A 385 -16.71 14.35 0.04
C TYR A 385 -17.96 15.15 0.42
N LEU A 386 -18.57 14.86 1.58
CA LEU A 386 -19.73 15.59 2.06
C LEU A 386 -19.38 17.01 2.48
N ALA A 387 -18.19 17.22 3.05
CA ALA A 387 -17.71 18.53 3.50
C ALA A 387 -17.11 19.39 2.37
N MET A 388 -16.31 18.79 1.49
CA MET A 388 -15.56 19.53 0.46
C MET A 388 -16.18 19.46 -0.94
N GLY A 389 -17.23 18.67 -1.13
CA GLY A 389 -17.90 18.48 -2.43
C GLY A 389 -17.05 17.78 -3.50
N GLN A 390 -15.86 17.29 -3.13
CA GLN A 390 -14.89 16.70 -4.04
C GLN A 390 -14.39 15.35 -3.48
N PRO A 391 -14.18 14.33 -4.33
CA PRO A 391 -13.67 13.02 -3.91
C PRO A 391 -12.16 13.04 -3.70
N ILE A 392 -11.73 13.86 -2.74
CA ILE A 392 -10.34 14.01 -2.34
C ILE A 392 -9.90 12.73 -1.60
N GLY A 393 -8.64 12.33 -1.78
CA GLY A 393 -8.08 11.19 -1.07
C GLY A 393 -8.68 9.83 -1.45
N VAL A 394 -9.45 9.73 -2.54
CA VAL A 394 -9.92 8.44 -3.08
C VAL A 394 -8.87 7.88 -4.02
N HIS A 395 -8.14 6.83 -3.60
CA HIS A 395 -7.10 6.19 -4.43
C HIS A 395 -6.91 4.71 -4.11
N ALA A 396 -6.65 3.89 -5.14
CA ALA A 396 -6.30 2.47 -5.00
C ALA A 396 -5.04 2.17 -4.19
N ARG A 397 -4.07 3.10 -4.08
CA ARG A 397 -2.75 2.82 -3.46
C ARG A 397 -2.90 2.38 -2.01
N TYR A 398 -3.93 2.88 -1.33
CA TYR A 398 -4.25 2.54 0.06
C TYR A 398 -4.64 1.07 0.25
N LEU A 399 -5.07 0.38 -0.82
CA LEU A 399 -5.47 -1.03 -0.78
C LEU A 399 -4.32 -1.98 -1.09
N LEU A 400 -3.23 -1.51 -1.70
CA LEU A 400 -2.12 -2.36 -2.18
C LEU A 400 -1.48 -3.17 -1.05
N THR A 401 -1.28 -2.55 0.10
CA THR A 401 -0.70 -3.18 1.29
C THR A 401 -1.49 -4.39 1.78
N PHE A 402 -2.80 -4.40 1.57
CA PHE A 402 -3.68 -5.46 2.04
C PHE A 402 -4.05 -6.46 0.94
N LEU A 403 -3.65 -6.20 -0.31
CA LEU A 403 -3.98 -7.06 -1.45
C LEU A 403 -3.54 -8.53 -1.26
N PRO A 404 -2.35 -8.84 -0.71
CA PRO A 404 -1.96 -10.24 -0.44
C PRO A 404 -2.90 -10.98 0.52
N ILE A 405 -3.52 -10.26 1.47
CA ILE A 405 -4.47 -10.83 2.44
C ILE A 405 -5.75 -11.28 1.75
N VAL A 406 -6.18 -10.57 0.71
CA VAL A 406 -7.38 -10.90 -0.06
C VAL A 406 -7.08 -11.94 -1.13
N VAL A 407 -6.03 -11.71 -1.93
CA VAL A 407 -5.68 -12.57 -3.07
C VAL A 407 -5.21 -13.96 -2.63
N GLY A 408 -4.45 -14.07 -1.54
CA GLY A 408 -3.91 -15.35 -1.06
C GLY A 408 -4.97 -16.40 -0.76
N PRO A 409 -5.86 -16.16 0.22
CA PRO A 409 -6.98 -17.04 0.54
C PRO A 409 -7.92 -17.28 -0.64
N LEU A 410 -8.20 -16.26 -1.47
CA LEU A 410 -9.05 -16.42 -2.65
C LEU A 410 -8.44 -17.40 -3.66
N VAL A 411 -7.15 -17.26 -3.97
CA VAL A 411 -6.42 -18.20 -4.85
C VAL A 411 -6.40 -19.60 -4.25
N ALA A 412 -6.27 -19.74 -2.93
CA ALA A 412 -6.33 -21.04 -2.26
C ALA A 412 -7.70 -21.72 -2.45
N VAL A 413 -8.79 -21.00 -2.21
CA VAL A 413 -10.16 -21.55 -2.35
C VAL A 413 -10.47 -21.86 -3.80
N LEU A 414 -10.13 -20.98 -4.75
CA LEU A 414 -10.26 -21.27 -6.17
C LEU A 414 -9.46 -22.53 -6.56
N ALA A 415 -8.28 -22.72 -5.94
CA ALA A 415 -7.47 -23.91 -6.15
C ALA A 415 -8.10 -25.21 -5.69
N GLU A 416 -8.92 -25.16 -4.66
CA GLU A 416 -9.69 -26.30 -4.16
C GLU A 416 -10.95 -26.54 -4.99
N VAL A 417 -11.72 -25.49 -5.27
CA VAL A 417 -12.99 -25.57 -6.03
C VAL A 417 -12.77 -26.10 -7.44
N LEU A 418 -11.74 -25.61 -8.12
CA LEU A 418 -11.45 -25.98 -9.50
C LEU A 418 -10.63 -27.28 -9.60
N ARG A 419 -10.23 -27.91 -8.49
CA ARG A 419 -9.42 -29.15 -8.46
C ARG A 419 -9.89 -30.28 -9.41
N PRO A 420 -11.20 -30.51 -9.64
CA PRO A 420 -11.67 -31.55 -10.54
C PRO A 420 -11.31 -31.32 -12.02
N ALA A 421 -11.11 -30.07 -12.44
CA ALA A 421 -10.68 -29.77 -13.80
C ALA A 421 -9.16 -29.96 -13.93
N SER A 422 -8.71 -30.81 -14.84
CA SER A 422 -7.29 -30.89 -15.18
C SER A 422 -6.90 -29.70 -16.06
N GLY A 423 -5.88 -28.94 -15.70
CA GLY A 423 -5.27 -27.92 -16.59
C GLY A 423 -5.65 -26.45 -16.32
N TRP A 424 -6.65 -26.15 -15.47
CA TRP A 424 -7.07 -24.75 -15.26
C TRP A 424 -6.03 -23.92 -14.51
N ARG A 425 -5.15 -24.54 -13.71
CA ARG A 425 -4.10 -23.83 -12.96
C ARG A 425 -3.06 -23.28 -13.91
N GLU A 426 -2.65 -24.15 -14.83
CA GLU A 426 -1.77 -23.82 -15.94
C GLU A 426 -2.40 -22.72 -16.80
N LEU A 427 -3.69 -22.85 -17.13
CA LEU A 427 -4.43 -21.83 -17.86
C LEU A 427 -4.47 -20.49 -17.12
N LEU A 428 -4.75 -20.45 -15.82
CA LEU A 428 -4.78 -19.18 -15.07
C LEU A 428 -3.40 -18.51 -15.00
N VAL A 429 -2.33 -19.28 -14.86
CA VAL A 429 -0.97 -18.71 -14.89
C VAL A 429 -0.67 -18.15 -16.28
N VAL A 430 -0.99 -18.89 -17.35
CA VAL A 430 -0.81 -18.42 -18.73
C VAL A 430 -1.65 -17.17 -19.00
N LEU A 431 -2.92 -17.16 -18.57
CA LEU A 431 -3.80 -16.00 -18.70
C LEU A 431 -3.27 -14.81 -17.89
N ALA A 432 -2.81 -15.02 -16.66
CA ALA A 432 -2.23 -13.96 -15.84
C ALA A 432 -0.96 -13.37 -16.48
N LEU A 433 -0.11 -14.22 -17.07
CA LEU A 433 1.08 -13.76 -17.79
C LEU A 433 0.71 -13.04 -19.09
N ALA A 434 -0.27 -13.55 -19.85
CA ALA A 434 -0.75 -12.92 -21.07
C ALA A 434 -1.39 -11.56 -20.78
N VAL A 435 -2.28 -11.47 -19.79
CA VAL A 435 -2.81 -10.22 -19.25
C VAL A 435 -1.67 -9.32 -18.78
N GLY A 436 -0.65 -9.91 -18.15
CA GLY A 436 0.54 -9.20 -17.71
C GLY A 436 1.27 -8.45 -18.83
N THR A 437 1.28 -9.01 -20.04
CA THR A 437 1.88 -8.32 -21.19
C THR A 437 1.13 -7.06 -21.60
N GLN A 438 -0.12 -6.88 -21.15
CA GLN A 438 -1.01 -5.79 -21.55
C GLN A 438 -0.99 -4.64 -20.53
N GLY A 439 0.19 -4.26 -20.03
CA GLY A 439 0.33 -3.12 -19.13
C GLY A 439 0.54 -3.47 -17.65
N ALA A 440 1.01 -4.67 -17.30
CA ALA A 440 1.39 -4.97 -15.91
C ALA A 440 2.77 -4.39 -15.54
N GLY A 441 2.99 -4.19 -14.24
CA GLY A 441 4.24 -3.69 -13.68
C GLY A 441 4.71 -2.37 -14.33
N ALA A 442 5.98 -2.29 -14.72
CA ALA A 442 6.56 -1.06 -15.29
C ALA A 442 6.08 -0.75 -16.72
N SER A 443 5.47 -1.72 -17.42
CA SER A 443 5.05 -1.52 -18.81
C SER A 443 3.97 -0.45 -18.95
N ALA A 444 3.08 -0.30 -17.95
CA ALA A 444 2.08 0.77 -17.93
C ALA A 444 2.73 2.15 -18.04
N PHE A 445 3.77 2.41 -17.21
CA PHE A 445 4.53 3.65 -17.26
C PHE A 445 5.26 3.80 -18.60
N MET A 446 5.96 2.75 -19.05
CA MET A 446 6.76 2.82 -20.28
C MET A 446 5.93 3.16 -21.51
N VAL A 447 4.75 2.57 -21.66
CA VAL A 447 3.90 2.80 -22.84
C VAL A 447 3.40 4.25 -22.89
N VAL A 448 2.96 4.79 -21.75
CA VAL A 448 2.27 6.08 -21.68
C VAL A 448 3.18 7.27 -21.41
N SER A 449 4.38 7.04 -20.88
CA SER A 449 5.33 8.11 -20.58
C SER A 449 5.92 8.74 -21.83
N SER A 450 6.29 10.02 -21.70
CA SER A 450 6.98 10.82 -22.71
C SER A 450 8.27 11.39 -22.13
N ALA A 451 9.07 12.09 -22.94
CA ALA A 451 10.36 12.64 -22.51
C ALA A 451 10.27 13.57 -21.29
N GLU A 452 9.14 14.25 -21.12
CA GLU A 452 8.84 15.11 -19.97
C GLU A 452 8.73 14.34 -18.66
N TRP A 453 8.45 13.04 -18.72
CA TRP A 453 8.31 12.16 -17.54
C TRP A 453 9.66 11.65 -17.04
N TRP A 454 10.71 11.78 -17.85
CA TRP A 454 11.99 11.16 -17.60
C TRP A 454 13.00 12.17 -17.07
N ARG A 455 13.90 11.70 -16.20
CA ARG A 455 15.07 12.46 -15.79
C ARG A 455 15.94 12.72 -17.02
N PRO A 456 16.53 13.91 -17.17
CA PRO A 456 17.29 14.31 -18.36
C PRO A 456 18.70 13.69 -18.39
N VAL A 457 18.79 12.37 -18.22
CA VAL A 457 20.03 11.59 -18.30
C VAL A 457 20.05 10.90 -19.66
N PRO A 458 20.90 11.34 -20.62
CA PRO A 458 20.80 10.90 -22.02
C PRO A 458 20.80 9.38 -22.22
N ALA A 459 21.62 8.65 -21.46
CA ALA A 459 21.68 7.20 -21.52
C ALA A 459 20.39 6.51 -21.05
N LEU A 460 19.74 7.04 -20.01
CA LEU A 460 18.46 6.52 -19.50
C LEU A 460 17.32 6.82 -20.46
N VAL A 461 17.31 8.03 -21.04
CA VAL A 461 16.33 8.46 -22.04
C VAL A 461 16.38 7.55 -23.27
N ALA A 462 17.56 7.31 -23.84
CA ALA A 462 17.70 6.47 -25.03
C ALA A 462 17.18 5.03 -24.79
N ILE A 463 17.54 4.42 -23.65
CA ILE A 463 17.06 3.08 -23.30
C ILE A 463 15.53 3.10 -23.10
N GLN A 464 15.00 4.13 -22.45
CA GLN A 464 13.57 4.27 -22.21
C GLN A 464 12.80 4.44 -23.53
N GLU A 465 13.31 5.20 -24.50
CA GLU A 465 12.72 5.35 -25.83
C GLU A 465 12.65 4.01 -26.58
N ASP A 466 13.74 3.24 -26.58
CA ASP A 466 13.78 1.91 -27.20
C ASP A 466 12.78 0.94 -26.55
N LEU A 467 12.72 0.91 -25.22
CA LEU A 467 11.79 0.07 -24.46
C LEU A 467 10.32 0.48 -24.69
N SER A 468 10.03 1.77 -24.63
CA SER A 468 8.70 2.32 -24.88
C SER A 468 8.26 2.04 -26.32
N GLY A 469 9.14 2.19 -27.30
CA GLY A 469 8.88 1.87 -28.71
C GLY A 469 8.52 0.40 -28.91
N LEU A 470 9.31 -0.52 -28.33
CA LEU A 470 9.01 -1.95 -28.38
C LEU A 470 7.66 -2.28 -27.73
N LEU A 471 7.39 -1.73 -26.54
CA LEU A 471 6.19 -2.05 -25.78
C LEU A 471 4.91 -1.51 -26.42
N ARG A 472 4.95 -0.35 -27.09
CA ARG A 472 3.79 0.18 -27.84
C ARG A 472 3.34 -0.73 -28.99
N HIS A 473 4.21 -1.62 -29.48
CA HIS A 473 3.83 -2.64 -30.47
C HIS A 473 3.19 -3.89 -29.86
N ILE A 474 3.34 -4.11 -28.55
CA ILE A 474 2.87 -5.31 -27.84
C ILE A 474 1.61 -5.01 -27.04
N VAL A 475 1.53 -3.81 -26.46
CA VAL A 475 0.45 -3.35 -25.60
C VAL A 475 -0.61 -2.68 -26.46
N LEU A 476 -1.84 -3.18 -26.38
CA LEU A 476 -2.96 -2.62 -27.13
C LEU A 476 -3.34 -1.21 -26.63
N GLU A 477 -3.49 -0.26 -27.57
CA GLU A 477 -3.94 1.11 -27.30
C GLU A 477 -5.47 1.22 -27.10
N ASP A 478 -5.86 2.25 -26.35
CA ASP A 478 -7.19 2.83 -26.06
C ASP A 478 -8.50 2.11 -26.43
N LEU A 479 -9.26 1.73 -25.38
CA LEU A 479 -10.67 1.31 -25.46
C LEU A 479 -11.56 1.91 -24.34
N VAL A 480 -11.04 2.65 -23.36
CA VAL A 480 -11.81 3.10 -22.18
C VAL A 480 -11.54 4.58 -21.89
N ALA A 481 -12.56 5.42 -22.13
CA ALA A 481 -12.54 6.83 -21.76
C ALA A 481 -12.55 7.01 -20.24
N GLU A 482 -11.96 8.12 -19.76
CA GLU A 482 -11.99 8.49 -18.34
C GLU A 482 -13.43 8.63 -17.83
N PRO A 483 -13.83 7.88 -16.78
CA PRO A 483 -15.13 8.02 -16.16
C PRO A 483 -15.10 9.24 -15.22
N ARG A 484 -15.07 10.46 -15.76
CA ARG A 484 -15.41 11.67 -14.99
C ARG A 484 -16.91 11.93 -15.15
N PRO A 485 -17.76 11.54 -14.19
CA PRO A 485 -19.07 12.17 -14.09
C PRO A 485 -18.86 13.66 -13.81
N ASP A 486 -19.52 14.52 -14.57
CA ASP A 486 -19.62 15.95 -14.25
C ASP A 486 -20.20 16.06 -12.82
N PRO A 487 -19.52 16.72 -11.87
CA PRO A 487 -20.00 16.88 -10.50
C PRO A 487 -21.42 17.46 -10.43
N ARG A 488 -21.81 18.27 -11.41
CA ARG A 488 -23.14 18.87 -11.51
C ARG A 488 -24.22 17.88 -11.94
N SER A 489 -23.84 16.73 -12.50
CA SER A 489 -24.77 15.68 -12.92
C SER A 489 -25.24 14.76 -11.78
N VAL A 490 -24.65 14.89 -10.59
CA VAL A 490 -24.99 14.08 -9.40
C VAL A 490 -25.84 14.85 -8.39
N ALA A 491 -25.95 16.18 -8.55
CA ALA A 491 -26.95 16.95 -7.81
C ALA A 491 -28.34 16.47 -8.23
N PRO A 492 -29.25 16.11 -7.30
CA PRO A 492 -30.64 15.89 -7.65
C PRO A 492 -31.13 17.17 -8.34
N GLY A 493 -31.59 17.04 -9.59
CA GLY A 493 -32.27 18.14 -10.27
C GLY A 493 -33.43 18.63 -9.40
N PRO A 494 -33.77 19.93 -9.50
CA PRO A 494 -34.80 20.55 -8.66
C PRO A 494 -36.14 19.81 -8.69
#